data_AF-A0A8S4SMY6-F1
#
_entry.id   AF-A0A8S4SMY6-F1
#
_cell.length_a   1.000
_cell.length_b   1.000
_cell.length_c   1.000
_cell.angle_alpha   90.00
_cell.angle_beta   90.00
_cell.angle_gamma   90.00
#
_symmetry.space_group_name_H-M   'P 1'
#
loop_
_entity.id
_entity.type
_entity.pdbx_description
1 polymer ?
#
loop_
_entity_poly.entity_id
_entity_poly.type
_entity_poly.pdbx_seq_one_letter_code
_entity_poly.pdbx_strand_id
1 'polypeptide(L)'
;MGDIIWKMFDKDTIEIKGNDRKVLCVICGNMIPYTIMSDLKQHLIKLHSNYVNVLELQAHKPRVNVSHVWKHFKRTDCKFYAECNYCNNNFSYKTTVANLKKHLNRVHPDIDAKADVIKTDTNGEDSEESRSEEESNVKGE
;
A
#
# COMPACT_ATOMS: atom_id res chain seq x y z
N MET A 1 11.05 -9.11 -2.69
CA MET A 1 10.80 -10.07 -3.81
C MET A 1 12.01 -10.96 -4.04
N GLY A 2 13.25 -10.45 -3.98
CA GLY A 2 14.46 -11.26 -4.13
C GLY A 2 14.63 -12.41 -3.13
N ASP A 3 14.28 -12.21 -1.85
CA ASP A 3 14.45 -13.24 -0.80
C ASP A 3 13.60 -14.49 -0.97
N ILE A 4 12.46 -14.39 -1.66
CA ILE A 4 11.53 -15.51 -1.81
C ILE A 4 12.04 -16.50 -2.86
N ILE A 5 12.68 -16.00 -3.92
CA ILE A 5 13.23 -16.81 -5.00
C ILE A 5 14.26 -17.80 -4.44
N TRP A 6 15.15 -17.32 -3.57
CA TRP A 6 16.20 -18.13 -2.95
C TRP A 6 15.70 -19.26 -2.03
N LYS A 7 14.42 -19.28 -1.64
CA LYS A 7 13.84 -20.43 -0.91
C LYS A 7 13.67 -21.66 -1.80
N MET A 8 13.72 -21.51 -3.12
CA MET A 8 13.54 -22.58 -4.10
C MET A 8 14.85 -23.10 -4.69
N PHE A 9 15.96 -22.60 -4.19
CA PHE A 9 17.28 -22.92 -4.66
C PHE A 9 18.13 -23.31 -3.46
N ASP A 10 18.81 -24.45 -3.58
CA ASP A 10 19.71 -24.92 -2.55
C ASP A 10 21.01 -24.11 -2.61
N LYS A 11 21.27 -23.35 -1.54
CA LYS A 11 22.44 -22.47 -1.46
C LYS A 11 23.74 -23.24 -1.20
N ASP A 12 23.65 -24.45 -0.67
CA ASP A 12 24.79 -25.30 -0.35
C ASP A 12 25.29 -26.05 -1.59
N THR A 13 24.47 -26.14 -2.65
CA THR A 13 24.81 -26.77 -3.93
C THR A 13 25.24 -25.77 -5.02
N ILE A 14 25.63 -24.55 -4.65
CA ILE A 14 26.09 -23.54 -5.63
C ILE A 14 27.47 -23.94 -6.15
N GLU A 15 27.53 -24.40 -7.41
CA GLU A 15 28.79 -24.63 -8.10
C GLU A 15 29.23 -23.35 -8.82
N ILE A 16 30.44 -22.88 -8.50
CA ILE A 16 31.09 -21.74 -9.15
C ILE A 16 32.31 -22.28 -9.90
N LYS A 17 32.25 -22.33 -11.24
CA LYS A 17 33.40 -22.62 -12.10
C LYS A 17 33.69 -21.40 -12.97
N GLY A 18 34.63 -20.56 -12.54
CA GLY A 18 34.95 -19.30 -13.22
C GLY A 18 33.81 -18.28 -13.11
N ASN A 19 33.27 -17.84 -14.24
CA ASN A 19 32.13 -16.91 -14.29
C ASN A 19 30.76 -17.63 -14.34
N ASP A 20 30.76 -18.96 -14.53
CA ASP A 20 29.53 -19.75 -14.57
C ASP A 20 29.10 -20.13 -13.15
N ARG A 21 27.93 -19.63 -12.74
CA ARG A 21 27.28 -20.01 -11.49
C ARG A 21 26.11 -20.90 -11.81
N LYS A 22 26.06 -22.05 -11.13
CA LYS A 22 24.93 -22.98 -11.23
C LYS A 22 24.38 -23.23 -9.83
N VAL A 23 23.06 -23.38 -9.75
CA VAL A 23 22.38 -23.64 -8.49
C VAL A 23 21.34 -24.74 -8.67
N LEU A 24 21.22 -25.62 -7.68
CA LEU A 24 20.23 -26.69 -7.69
C LEU A 24 18.85 -26.13 -7.38
N CYS A 25 17.89 -26.37 -8.27
CA CYS A 25 16.48 -26.11 -8.00
C CYS A 25 15.94 -27.22 -7.09
N VAL A 26 15.42 -26.87 -5.91
CA VAL A 26 14.88 -27.87 -4.95
C VAL A 26 13.54 -28.46 -5.40
N ILE A 27 12.88 -27.85 -6.40
CA ILE A 27 11.58 -28.29 -6.90
C ILE A 27 11.74 -29.39 -7.96
N CYS A 28 12.70 -29.25 -8.88
CA CYS A 28 12.93 -30.23 -9.95
C CYS A 28 14.27 -30.97 -9.88
N GLY A 29 15.16 -30.62 -8.95
CA GLY A 29 16.49 -31.22 -8.82
C GLY A 29 17.45 -30.89 -9.97
N ASN A 30 17.12 -29.92 -10.84
CA ASN A 30 17.97 -29.54 -11.95
C ASN A 30 19.00 -28.47 -11.55
N MET A 31 20.20 -28.58 -12.13
CA MET A 31 21.26 -27.57 -12.05
C MET A 31 20.95 -26.42 -13.01
N ILE A 32 20.56 -25.27 -12.47
CA ILE A 32 20.18 -24.10 -13.25
C ILE A 32 21.37 -23.13 -13.33
N PRO A 33 21.91 -22.87 -14.54
CA PRO A 33 22.89 -21.81 -14.73
C PRO A 33 22.21 -20.45 -14.57
N TYR A 34 22.86 -19.54 -13.86
CA TYR A 34 22.33 -18.19 -13.67
C TYR A 34 23.46 -17.16 -13.60
N THR A 35 23.19 -15.98 -14.15
CA THR A 35 24.04 -14.80 -14.03
C THR A 35 23.37 -13.75 -13.15
N ILE A 36 22.05 -13.65 -13.28
CA ILE A 36 21.19 -12.72 -12.57
C ILE A 36 19.95 -13.44 -12.03
N MET A 37 19.27 -12.82 -11.07
CA MET A 37 18.07 -13.38 -10.45
C MET A 37 16.91 -13.58 -11.45
N SER A 38 16.91 -12.84 -12.56
CA SER A 38 15.92 -12.98 -13.62
C SER A 38 15.97 -14.37 -14.26
N ASP A 39 17.16 -14.97 -14.40
CA ASP A 39 17.33 -16.30 -15.00
C ASP A 39 16.64 -17.37 -14.14
N LEU A 40 16.86 -17.29 -12.83
CA LEU A 40 16.23 -18.16 -11.84
C LEU A 40 14.71 -17.95 -11.78
N LYS A 41 14.26 -16.67 -11.81
CA LYS A 41 12.83 -16.34 -11.87
C LYS A 41 12.19 -16.92 -13.13
N GLN A 42 12.85 -16.83 -14.26
CA GLN A 42 12.32 -17.29 -15.54
C GLN A 42 12.24 -18.82 -15.60
N HIS A 43 13.19 -19.53 -14.99
CA HIS A 43 13.07 -20.97 -14.76
C HIS A 43 11.82 -21.30 -13.92
N LEU A 44 11.63 -20.63 -12.79
CA LEU A 44 10.48 -20.88 -11.91
C LEU A 44 9.16 -20.56 -12.60
N ILE A 45 9.05 -19.47 -13.37
CA ILE A 45 7.82 -19.13 -14.09
C ILE A 45 7.53 -20.16 -15.19
N LYS A 46 8.54 -20.59 -15.94
CA LYS A 46 8.35 -21.51 -17.08
C LYS A 46 8.03 -22.94 -16.65
N LEU A 47 8.70 -23.43 -15.60
CA LEU A 47 8.62 -24.85 -15.20
C LEU A 47 7.86 -25.07 -13.90
N HIS A 48 7.71 -24.04 -13.07
CA HIS A 48 7.09 -24.10 -11.74
C HIS A 48 6.07 -22.96 -11.52
N SER A 49 5.36 -22.56 -12.59
CA SER A 49 4.36 -21.48 -12.58
C SER A 49 3.37 -21.60 -11.42
N ASN A 50 2.84 -22.80 -11.17
CA ASN A 50 1.88 -23.05 -10.08
C ASN A 50 2.46 -22.70 -8.70
N TYR A 51 3.73 -23.00 -8.48
CA TYR A 51 4.39 -22.77 -7.20
C TYR A 51 4.74 -21.29 -7.00
N VAL A 52 5.16 -20.60 -8.08
CA VAL A 52 5.40 -19.14 -8.06
C VAL A 52 4.11 -18.38 -7.76
N ASN A 53 2.98 -18.77 -8.37
CA ASN A 53 1.68 -18.15 -8.09
C ASN A 53 1.26 -18.32 -6.63
N VAL A 54 1.43 -19.51 -6.05
CA VAL A 54 1.12 -19.75 -4.62
C VAL A 54 1.98 -18.86 -3.70
N LEU A 55 3.28 -18.73 -3.97
CA LEU A 55 4.16 -17.85 -3.21
C LEU A 55 3.84 -16.36 -3.42
N GLU A 56 3.49 -15.96 -4.64
CA GLU A 56 3.05 -14.59 -4.93
C GLU A 56 1.75 -14.27 -4.20
N LEU A 57 0.79 -15.19 -4.12
CA LEU A 57 -0.43 -15.00 -3.32
C LEU A 57 -0.15 -14.87 -1.81
N GLN A 58 0.87 -15.57 -1.30
CA GLN A 58 1.31 -15.44 0.09
C GLN A 58 2.12 -14.15 0.36
N ALA A 59 2.82 -13.62 -0.65
CA ALA A 59 3.70 -12.46 -0.54
C ALA A 59 3.02 -11.13 -0.94
N HIS A 60 1.97 -11.18 -1.76
CA HIS A 60 1.16 -10.03 -2.13
C HIS A 60 0.01 -9.84 -1.14
N LYS A 61 0.33 -9.37 0.08
CA LYS A 61 -0.59 -8.40 0.67
C LYS A 61 -0.46 -7.16 -0.23
N PRO A 62 -1.48 -6.75 -1.00
CA PRO A 62 -1.37 -5.50 -1.74
C PRO A 62 -1.01 -4.43 -0.72
N ARG A 63 0.19 -3.85 -0.85
CA ARG A 63 0.52 -2.61 -0.14
C ARG A 63 -0.30 -1.53 -0.80
N VAL A 64 -1.57 -1.50 -0.45
CA VAL A 64 -2.37 -0.31 -0.65
C VAL A 64 -1.72 0.69 0.30
N ASN A 65 -0.85 1.55 -0.24
CA ASN A 65 -0.41 2.77 0.44
C ASN A 65 -1.62 3.71 0.51
N VAL A 66 -2.69 3.26 1.16
CA VAL A 66 -3.73 4.15 1.65
C VAL A 66 -3.04 4.94 2.74
N SER A 67 -2.78 6.22 2.45
CA SER A 67 -2.26 7.19 3.42
C SER A 67 -2.93 6.98 4.78
N HIS A 68 -2.16 7.06 5.88
CA HIS A 68 -2.66 6.88 7.27
C HIS A 68 -3.97 7.61 7.55
N VAL A 69 -4.18 8.74 6.87
CA VAL A 69 -5.42 9.51 6.77
C VAL A 69 -6.66 8.61 6.59
N TRP A 70 -6.65 7.62 5.69
CA TRP A 70 -7.79 6.75 5.39
C TRP A 70 -8.24 5.86 6.55
N LYS A 71 -7.47 5.75 7.64
CA LYS A 71 -7.92 5.07 8.87
C LYS A 71 -9.03 5.86 9.59
N HIS A 72 -9.14 7.15 9.29
CA HIS A 72 -10.02 8.10 9.96
C HIS A 72 -11.22 8.52 9.11
N PHE A 73 -11.31 8.03 7.87
CA PHE A 73 -12.39 8.34 6.95
C PHE A 73 -12.97 7.06 6.36
N LYS A 74 -14.29 7.04 6.17
CA LYS A 74 -14.99 6.01 5.39
C LYS A 74 -15.39 6.57 4.04
N ARG A 75 -15.42 5.73 3.01
CA ARG A 75 -15.88 6.14 1.67
C ARG A 75 -17.41 6.15 1.67
N THR A 76 -18.00 7.22 1.17
CA THR A 76 -19.45 7.35 0.99
C THR A 76 -19.86 6.77 -0.37
N ASP A 77 -21.16 6.56 -0.59
CA ASP A 77 -21.73 6.12 -1.87
C ASP A 77 -21.47 7.11 -3.02
N CYS A 78 -21.23 8.38 -2.68
CA CYS A 78 -20.86 9.41 -3.64
C CYS A 78 -19.42 9.22 -4.12
N LYS A 79 -19.24 9.12 -5.45
CA LYS A 79 -17.93 9.00 -6.08
C LYS A 79 -17.04 10.18 -5.66
N PHE A 80 -15.90 9.88 -5.05
CA PHE A 80 -14.91 10.83 -4.54
C PHE A 80 -15.27 11.58 -3.24
N TYR A 81 -16.25 11.12 -2.47
CA TYR A 81 -16.56 11.67 -1.14
C TYR A 81 -16.22 10.69 -0.02
N ALA A 82 -15.61 11.23 1.03
CA ALA A 82 -15.26 10.50 2.24
C ALA A 82 -15.85 11.20 3.45
N GLU A 83 -16.43 10.42 4.36
CA GLU A 83 -17.00 10.88 5.61
C GLU A 83 -15.98 10.69 6.73
N CYS A 84 -15.80 11.71 7.57
CA CYS A 84 -14.96 11.61 8.76
C CYS A 84 -15.62 10.72 9.82
N ASN A 85 -14.86 9.80 10.41
CA ASN A 85 -15.39 8.87 11.42
C ASN A 85 -15.65 9.54 12.79
N TYR A 86 -15.22 10.79 12.98
CA TYR A 86 -15.30 11.50 14.27
C TYR A 86 -16.34 12.62 14.31
N CYS A 87 -16.57 13.28 13.19
CA CYS A 87 -17.53 14.37 13.09
C CYS A 87 -18.57 14.18 11.97
N ASN A 88 -18.53 13.03 11.28
CA ASN A 88 -19.47 12.68 10.21
C ASN A 88 -19.57 13.69 9.06
N ASN A 89 -18.59 14.60 8.95
CA ASN A 89 -18.51 15.56 7.85
C ASN A 89 -17.98 14.90 6.58
N ASN A 90 -18.56 15.27 5.44
CA ASN A 90 -18.17 14.76 4.13
C ASN A 90 -17.17 15.68 3.43
N PHE A 91 -16.13 15.08 2.85
CA PHE A 91 -15.06 15.78 2.15
C PHE A 91 -14.80 15.14 0.79
N SER A 92 -14.62 16.00 -0.22
CA SER A 92 -14.20 15.58 -1.55
C SER A 92 -12.70 15.29 -1.59
N TYR A 93 -12.34 14.12 -2.12
CA TYR A 93 -10.97 13.67 -2.39
C TYR A 93 -10.71 13.44 -3.88
N LYS A 94 -11.50 14.07 -4.77
CA LYS A 94 -11.44 13.88 -6.24
C LYS A 94 -10.03 13.99 -6.83
N THR A 95 -9.19 14.86 -6.27
CA THR A 95 -7.84 15.13 -6.76
C THR A 95 -6.76 14.63 -5.79
N THR A 96 -6.90 14.87 -4.48
CA THR A 96 -5.91 14.46 -3.47
C THR A 96 -6.55 14.22 -2.09
N VAL A 97 -5.79 13.62 -1.18
CA VAL A 97 -6.16 13.41 0.24
C VAL A 97 -5.77 14.59 1.14
N ALA A 98 -5.27 15.70 0.58
CA ALA A 98 -4.79 16.85 1.36
C ALA A 98 -5.93 17.48 2.19
N ASN A 99 -7.14 17.53 1.64
CA ASN A 99 -8.33 18.06 2.33
C ASN A 99 -8.68 17.24 3.57
N LEU A 100 -8.56 15.90 3.45
CA LEU A 100 -8.79 14.97 4.56
C LEU A 100 -7.75 15.17 5.66
N LYS A 101 -6.47 15.32 5.30
CA LYS A 101 -5.40 15.60 6.27
C LYS A 101 -5.61 16.95 6.97
N LYS A 102 -5.88 18.02 6.22
CA LYS A 102 -6.16 19.35 6.78
C LYS A 102 -7.35 19.32 7.75
N HIS A 103 -8.40 18.57 7.42
CA HIS A 103 -9.54 18.38 8.31
C HIS A 103 -9.14 17.75 9.64
N LEU A 104 -8.39 16.63 9.61
CA LEU A 104 -7.91 15.98 10.83
C LEU A 104 -7.07 16.93 11.68
N ASN A 105 -6.12 17.66 11.07
CA ASN A 105 -5.23 18.53 11.83
C ASN A 105 -5.95 19.74 12.46
N ARG A 106 -7.01 20.25 11.82
CA ARG A 106 -7.75 21.42 12.31
C ARG A 106 -8.85 21.08 13.30
N VAL A 107 -9.61 20.02 13.03
CA VAL A 107 -10.82 19.66 13.80
C VAL A 107 -10.54 18.56 14.81
N HIS A 108 -9.56 17.70 14.52
CA HIS A 108 -9.18 16.57 15.35
C HIS A 108 -7.67 16.56 15.68
N PRO A 109 -7.10 17.67 16.21
CA PRO A 109 -5.67 17.79 16.44
C PRO A 109 -5.11 16.71 17.38
N ASP A 110 -5.92 16.21 18.31
CA ASP A 110 -5.55 15.13 19.25
C ASP A 110 -5.23 13.79 18.52
N ILE A 111 -5.80 13.60 17.34
CA ILE A 111 -5.70 12.36 16.55
C ILE A 111 -4.43 12.37 15.69
N ASP A 112 -4.07 13.54 15.14
CA ASP A 112 -2.82 13.73 14.39
C ASP A 112 -1.61 13.83 15.35
N ALA A 113 -1.80 14.34 16.56
CA ALA A 113 -0.75 14.51 17.58
C ALA A 113 -0.10 13.19 18.05
N LYS A 114 -0.76 12.05 17.87
CA LYS A 114 -0.19 10.73 18.17
C LYS A 114 0.68 10.15 17.04
N ALA A 115 0.72 10.79 15.86
CA ALA A 115 1.29 10.19 14.67
C ALA A 115 2.74 10.58 14.35
N ASP A 116 3.27 11.74 14.75
CA ASP A 116 4.67 12.07 14.48
C ASP A 116 5.14 13.34 15.25
N VAL A 117 6.06 13.16 16.20
CA VAL A 117 6.93 14.23 16.69
C VAL A 117 7.96 14.52 15.60
N ILE A 118 7.54 15.16 14.49
CA ILE A 118 8.46 15.80 13.55
C ILE A 118 7.87 17.15 13.14
N LYS A 119 8.48 18.20 13.67
CA LYS A 119 8.18 19.60 13.36
C LYS A 119 8.50 19.87 11.89
N THR A 120 7.53 20.36 11.13
CA THR A 120 7.81 21.24 10.00
C THR A 120 6.85 22.41 10.06
N ASP A 121 7.37 23.52 10.53
CA ASP A 121 6.82 24.87 10.40
C ASP A 121 6.55 25.20 8.93
N THR A 122 5.31 25.57 8.60
CA THR A 122 5.04 26.61 7.60
C THR A 122 3.72 27.29 7.93
N ASN A 123 3.83 28.56 8.33
CA ASN A 123 2.78 29.57 8.31
C ASN A 123 2.11 29.67 6.93
N GLY A 124 0.83 30.03 6.93
CA GLY A 124 0.09 30.41 5.74
C GLY A 124 -1.39 30.54 6.04
N GLU A 125 -1.75 31.68 6.62
CA GLU A 125 -3.12 32.22 6.63
C GLU A 125 -3.65 32.29 5.19
N ASP A 126 -4.85 31.79 4.94
CA ASP A 126 -5.90 32.60 4.32
C ASP A 126 -7.27 31.95 4.54
N SER A 127 -8.24 32.81 4.79
CA SER A 127 -9.67 32.53 4.87
C SER A 127 -10.15 32.12 3.45
N GLU A 128 -11.26 31.41 3.25
CA GLU A 128 -12.58 32.01 3.20
C GLU A 128 -13.64 30.89 3.18
N GLU A 129 -14.63 31.08 4.06
CA GLU A 129 -16.06 30.84 3.91
C GLU A 129 -16.57 29.99 2.73
N SER A 130 -17.34 28.95 3.05
CA SER A 130 -18.62 28.69 2.38
C SER A 130 -19.51 27.82 3.26
N ARG A 131 -20.51 28.51 3.80
CA ARG A 131 -21.74 28.07 4.46
C ARG A 131 -22.69 27.39 3.47
N SER A 132 -23.37 26.33 3.90
CA SER A 132 -24.83 26.07 3.71
C SER A 132 -25.14 24.68 4.32
N GLU A 133 -25.70 24.63 5.53
CA GLU A 133 -27.14 24.63 5.83
C GLU A 133 -27.73 23.20 5.79
N GLU A 134 -27.67 22.53 6.95
CA GLU A 134 -28.68 21.56 7.36
C GLU A 134 -29.99 22.32 7.54
N GLU A 135 -31.09 21.88 6.92
CA GLU A 135 -32.38 21.78 7.60
C GLU A 135 -33.20 20.64 6.99
N SER A 136 -33.23 19.53 7.72
CA SER A 136 -34.35 18.62 7.73
C SER A 136 -35.57 19.35 8.29
N ASN A 137 -36.70 19.36 7.57
CA ASN A 137 -37.98 19.36 8.26
C ASN A 137 -39.03 18.54 7.53
N VAL A 138 -39.56 17.58 8.28
CA VAL A 138 -40.63 16.65 7.97
C VAL A 138 -41.91 17.19 8.61
N LYS A 139 -42.98 17.35 7.83
CA LYS A 139 -44.40 17.18 8.21
C LYS A 139 -45.25 17.57 6.99
N GLY A 140 -46.17 16.77 6.46
CA GLY A 140 -46.94 15.71 7.11
C GLY A 140 -48.14 16.33 7.81
N GLU A 141 -49.20 16.59 7.06
CA GLU A 141 -50.64 16.46 7.39
C GLU A 141 -51.48 16.79 6.14
#